data_AF-A0A2G9TN47-F1
#
_entry.id   AF-A0A2G9TN47-F1
#
_cell.length_a   1.000
_cell.length_b   1.000
_cell.length_c   1.000
_cell.angle_alpha   90.00
_cell.angle_beta   90.00
_cell.angle_gamma   90.00
#
_symmetry.space_group_name_H-M   'P 1'
#
loop_
_entity.id
_entity.type
_entity.pdbx_description
1 polymer ?
#
loop_
_entity_poly.entity_id
_entity_poly.type
_entity_poly.pdbx_seq_one_letter_code
_entity_poly.pdbx_strand_id
1 'polypeptide(L)'
;VNAARQGLEDAWVARRNILDQCLELQLFYRDCEQADTWMSARENFLAQEDPTGDNVESLIKKHEDFDKAINSQQEKIAGLQQFANQLINSNHYDKDAVARKRDMILDRWERLKSALIEKRSKLGESQTLQQFSRDADEIENWIAEKFQKRHANVITRWQQLLAHSEGRRQKLLKMQDQYKQIEELYLAFAKKASTFNSWFENAEEDLTDPVRCNSLEEIRALREAHAEFQDREVELQKENARQEENDRLRRDFAKLANVFHNWLTQTRQEMMEASGSLEEQLEVLKRKAGEIRANKTQLRKIEEQGAMLERNLILDNRYTEHSTVGLAQAWDQLDQLAMRMQHNLEQQIQARNQSGVTEEALREFSMMFKHFDKVGDVILVTCFARCCLLLIG
;
A
#
# COMPACT_ATOMS: atom_id res chain seq x y z
N VAL A 1 56.55 41.93 -95.75
CA VAL A 1 56.63 42.34 -94.33
C VAL A 1 55.25 42.35 -93.67
N ASN A 2 54.25 43.08 -94.19
CA ASN A 2 52.91 43.15 -93.58
C ASN A 2 52.15 41.80 -93.53
N ALA A 3 52.23 40.96 -94.57
CA ALA A 3 51.59 39.64 -94.56
C ALA A 3 52.21 38.64 -93.56
N ALA A 4 53.54 38.70 -93.37
CA ALA A 4 54.23 37.86 -92.40
C ALA A 4 53.94 38.30 -90.95
N ARG A 5 53.76 39.60 -90.73
CA ARG A 5 53.32 40.16 -89.46
C ARG A 5 51.88 39.74 -89.12
N GLN A 6 50.96 39.84 -90.09
CA GLN A 6 49.58 39.39 -89.91
C GLN A 6 49.51 37.90 -89.56
N GLY A 7 50.24 37.04 -90.27
CA GLY A 7 50.27 35.61 -89.98
C GLY A 7 50.86 35.27 -88.59
N LEU A 8 51.80 36.08 -88.08
CA LEU A 8 52.31 35.94 -86.71
C LEU A 8 51.27 36.38 -85.67
N GLU A 9 50.56 37.48 -85.92
CA GLU A 9 49.48 37.98 -85.06
C GLU A 9 48.32 36.98 -84.99
N ASP A 10 47.90 36.42 -86.13
CA ASP A 10 46.86 35.39 -86.20
C ASP A 10 47.27 34.10 -85.45
N ALA A 11 48.53 33.66 -85.59
CA ALA A 11 49.07 32.52 -84.86
C ALA A 11 49.16 32.76 -83.35
N TRP A 12 49.49 34.00 -82.93
CA TRP A 12 49.52 34.38 -81.52
C TRP A 12 48.11 34.40 -80.91
N VAL A 13 47.13 34.96 -81.62
CA VAL A 13 45.71 34.95 -81.21
C VAL A 13 45.17 33.51 -81.12
N ALA A 14 45.47 32.66 -82.12
CA ALA A 14 45.08 31.26 -82.09
C ALA A 14 45.69 30.52 -80.89
N ARG A 15 46.97 30.75 -80.58
CA ARG A 15 47.64 30.16 -79.42
C ARG A 15 47.05 30.65 -78.10
N ARG A 16 46.73 31.94 -77.99
CA ARG A 16 46.07 32.51 -76.81
C ARG A 16 44.69 31.90 -76.58
N ASN A 17 43.87 31.79 -77.63
CA ASN A 17 42.54 31.18 -77.55
C ASN A 17 42.60 29.71 -77.08
N ILE A 18 43.60 28.95 -77.54
CA ILE A 18 43.81 27.56 -77.07
C ILE A 18 44.27 27.53 -75.61
N LEU A 19 45.12 28.46 -75.17
CA LEU A 19 45.54 28.55 -73.77
C LEU A 19 44.37 28.91 -72.84
N ASP A 20 43.51 29.82 -73.26
CA ASP A 20 42.29 30.20 -72.52
C ASP A 20 41.32 29.00 -72.43
N GLN A 21 41.12 28.27 -73.53
CA GLN A 21 40.35 27.03 -73.56
C GLN A 21 40.97 25.94 -72.65
N CYS A 22 42.30 25.77 -72.65
CA CYS A 22 42.98 24.86 -71.73
C CYS A 22 42.73 25.22 -70.26
N LEU A 23 42.73 26.51 -69.92
CA LEU A 23 42.43 26.96 -68.56
C LEU A 23 40.97 26.66 -68.18
N GLU A 24 40.02 26.97 -69.06
CA GLU A 24 38.60 26.67 -68.87
C GLU A 24 38.35 25.17 -68.67
N LEU A 25 39.03 24.32 -69.47
CA LEU A 25 38.96 22.87 -69.34
C LEU A 25 39.49 22.38 -67.98
N GLN A 26 40.60 22.95 -67.49
CA GLN A 26 41.14 22.59 -66.17
C GLN A 26 40.21 23.02 -65.03
N LEU A 27 39.58 24.20 -65.15
CA LEU A 27 38.57 24.64 -64.18
C LEU A 27 37.36 23.69 -64.17
N PHE A 28 36.89 23.26 -65.35
CA PHE A 28 35.80 22.30 -65.48
C PHE A 28 36.15 20.95 -64.83
N TYR A 29 37.35 20.42 -65.08
CA TYR A 29 37.78 19.15 -64.49
C TYR A 29 37.95 19.24 -62.98
N ARG A 30 38.48 20.34 -62.45
CA ARG A 30 38.55 20.58 -61.00
C ARG A 30 37.16 20.56 -60.37
N ASP A 31 36.19 21.24 -60.98
CA ASP A 31 34.83 21.30 -60.46
C ASP A 31 34.14 19.92 -60.56
N CYS A 32 34.43 19.15 -61.61
CA CYS A 32 34.00 17.75 -61.71
C CYS A 32 34.61 16.87 -60.61
N GLU A 33 35.89 17.03 -60.29
CA GLU A 33 36.59 16.28 -59.25
C GLU A 33 36.02 16.61 -57.86
N GLN A 34 35.71 17.88 -57.61
CA GLN A 34 35.03 18.30 -56.37
C GLN A 34 33.64 17.66 -56.25
N ALA A 35 32.86 17.64 -57.34
CA ALA A 35 31.57 16.97 -57.39
C ALA A 35 31.71 15.45 -57.16
N ASP A 36 32.67 14.81 -57.82
CA ASP A 36 32.96 13.38 -57.68
C ASP A 36 33.37 13.02 -56.25
N THR A 37 34.24 13.81 -55.63
CA THR A 37 34.69 13.60 -54.23
C THR A 37 33.53 13.71 -53.25
N TRP A 38 32.65 14.71 -53.46
CA TRP A 38 31.47 14.88 -52.64
C TRP A 38 30.50 13.69 -52.79
N MET A 39 30.22 13.25 -54.03
CA MET A 39 29.33 12.12 -54.29
C MET A 39 29.89 10.81 -53.74
N SER A 40 31.20 10.55 -53.89
CA SER A 40 31.87 9.35 -53.33
C SER A 40 31.71 9.24 -51.82
N ALA A 41 31.85 10.35 -51.08
CA ALA A 41 31.64 10.35 -49.64
C ALA A 41 30.19 9.97 -49.25
N ARG A 42 29.20 10.28 -50.10
CA ARG A 42 27.79 9.97 -49.87
C ARG A 42 27.41 8.56 -50.28
N GLU A 43 27.93 8.07 -51.39
CA GLU A 43 27.77 6.68 -51.82
C GLU A 43 28.33 5.72 -50.76
N ASN A 44 29.50 6.03 -50.19
CA ASN A 44 30.08 5.24 -49.09
C ASN A 44 29.18 5.19 -47.86
N PHE A 45 28.45 6.25 -47.56
CA PHE A 45 27.49 6.26 -46.46
C PHE A 45 26.27 5.38 -46.78
N LEU A 46 25.73 5.47 -48.00
CA LEU A 46 24.60 4.66 -48.44
C LEU A 46 24.92 3.17 -48.48
N ALA A 47 26.18 2.82 -48.73
CA ALA A 47 26.69 1.46 -48.71
C ALA A 47 26.84 0.87 -47.30
N GLN A 48 26.71 1.67 -46.24
CA GLN A 48 26.69 1.15 -44.87
C GLN A 48 25.42 0.34 -44.60
N GLU A 49 25.56 -0.71 -43.78
CA GLU A 49 24.53 -1.71 -43.51
C GLU A 49 23.20 -1.13 -43.02
N ASP A 50 22.16 -1.96 -43.15
CA ASP A 50 20.79 -1.61 -42.86
C ASP A 50 20.53 -1.29 -41.38
N PRO A 51 19.48 -0.50 -41.10
CA PRO A 51 19.19 -0.03 -39.76
C PRO A 51 18.92 -1.20 -38.80
N THR A 52 19.58 -1.20 -37.66
CA THR A 52 19.27 -2.07 -36.53
C THR A 52 18.40 -1.32 -35.52
N GLY A 53 17.73 -2.06 -34.63
CA GLY A 53 16.83 -1.57 -33.58
C GLY A 53 17.18 -0.20 -33.00
N ASP A 54 18.44 -0.03 -32.58
CA ASP A 54 18.87 1.14 -31.81
C ASP A 54 19.40 2.31 -32.66
N ASN A 55 19.59 2.12 -33.97
CA ASN A 55 20.23 3.12 -34.84
C ASN A 55 19.28 3.84 -35.81
N VAL A 56 18.02 3.42 -35.93
CA VAL A 56 17.04 3.98 -36.89
C VAL A 56 16.87 5.48 -36.71
N GLU A 57 16.67 5.96 -35.49
CA GLU A 57 16.48 7.40 -35.21
C GLU A 57 17.74 8.23 -35.55
N SER A 58 18.92 7.68 -35.26
CA SER A 58 20.19 8.32 -35.63
C SER A 58 20.38 8.39 -37.14
N LEU A 59 19.97 7.34 -37.86
CA LEU A 59 20.06 7.28 -39.32
C LEU A 59 19.05 8.20 -40.00
N ILE A 60 17.84 8.35 -39.43
CA ILE A 60 16.83 9.32 -39.90
C ILE A 60 17.38 10.74 -39.77
N LYS A 61 17.91 11.10 -38.61
CA LYS A 61 18.48 12.44 -38.39
C LYS A 61 19.62 12.74 -39.36
N LYS A 62 20.51 11.76 -39.60
CA LYS A 62 21.59 11.90 -40.60
C LYS A 62 21.03 12.07 -42.01
N HIS A 63 19.96 11.35 -42.36
CA HIS A 63 19.27 11.48 -43.66
C HIS A 63 18.68 12.88 -43.84
N GLU A 64 18.04 13.46 -42.81
CA GLU A 64 17.53 14.84 -42.85
C GLU A 64 18.64 15.88 -43.09
N ASP A 65 19.81 15.68 -42.48
CA ASP A 65 20.98 16.53 -42.72
C ASP A 65 21.52 16.37 -44.14
N PHE A 66 21.37 15.18 -44.76
CA PHE A 66 21.72 14.96 -46.16
C PHE A 66 20.73 15.62 -47.12
N ASP A 67 19.43 15.52 -46.87
CA ASP A 67 18.42 16.19 -47.70
C ASP A 67 18.63 17.71 -47.74
N LYS A 68 19.03 18.31 -46.61
CA LYS A 68 19.41 19.74 -46.56
C LYS A 68 20.64 20.04 -47.42
N ALA A 69 21.64 19.15 -47.42
CA ALA A 69 22.88 19.32 -48.18
C ALA A 69 22.68 19.11 -49.70
N ILE A 70 21.70 18.29 -50.10
CA ILE A 70 21.38 18.00 -51.51
C ILE A 70 21.01 19.26 -52.27
N ASN A 71 20.22 20.18 -51.69
CA ASN A 71 19.81 21.41 -52.35
C ASN A 71 21.01 22.30 -52.73
N SER A 72 21.97 22.46 -51.80
CA SER A 72 23.18 23.24 -52.08
C SER A 72 24.06 22.59 -53.15
N GLN A 73 24.12 21.25 -53.17
CA GLN A 73 24.91 20.55 -54.17
C GLN A 73 24.21 20.54 -55.55
N GLN A 74 22.87 20.50 -55.59
CA GLN A 74 22.07 20.59 -56.82
C GLN A 74 22.37 21.89 -57.59
N GLU A 75 22.52 23.01 -56.89
CA GLU A 75 22.91 24.29 -57.49
C GLU A 75 24.31 24.24 -58.11
N LYS A 76 25.27 23.59 -57.44
CA LYS A 76 26.64 23.43 -57.95
C LYS A 76 26.70 22.52 -59.18
N ILE A 77 25.95 21.42 -59.18
CA ILE A 77 25.84 20.53 -60.35
C ILE A 77 25.17 21.26 -61.52
N ALA A 78 24.15 22.08 -61.27
CA ALA A 78 23.52 22.91 -62.31
C ALA A 78 24.51 23.94 -62.89
N GLY A 79 25.31 24.59 -62.05
CA GLY A 79 26.38 25.49 -62.47
C GLY A 79 27.45 24.79 -63.32
N LEU A 80 27.89 23.61 -62.90
CA LEU A 80 28.83 22.77 -63.66
C LEU A 80 28.26 22.37 -65.03
N GLN A 81 26.98 21.99 -65.09
CA GLN A 81 26.28 21.68 -66.34
C GLN A 81 26.21 22.90 -67.26
N GLN A 82 25.89 24.08 -66.71
CA GLN A 82 25.85 25.33 -67.47
C GLN A 82 27.22 25.69 -68.04
N PHE A 83 28.29 25.56 -67.24
CA PHE A 83 29.66 25.81 -67.68
C PHE A 83 30.09 24.83 -68.79
N ALA A 84 29.81 23.54 -68.63
CA ALA A 84 30.06 22.53 -69.68
C ALA A 84 29.34 22.87 -70.99
N ASN A 85 28.07 23.28 -70.92
CA ASN A 85 27.29 23.68 -72.08
C ASN A 85 27.86 24.92 -72.76
N GLN A 86 28.38 25.88 -72.00
CA GLN A 86 29.05 27.06 -72.56
C GLN A 86 30.30 26.68 -73.36
N LEU A 87 31.15 25.78 -72.84
CA LEU A 87 32.33 25.28 -73.56
C LEU A 87 31.97 24.53 -74.85
N ILE A 88 30.89 23.74 -74.81
CA ILE A 88 30.42 23.03 -76.00
C ILE A 88 29.88 24.00 -77.05
N ASN A 89 29.09 24.99 -76.63
CA ASN A 89 28.49 25.98 -77.52
C ASN A 89 29.50 26.97 -78.10
N SER A 90 30.59 27.27 -77.39
CA SER A 90 31.71 28.10 -77.90
C SER A 90 32.64 27.35 -78.86
N ASN A 91 32.31 26.09 -79.19
CA ASN A 91 33.09 25.20 -80.06
C ASN A 91 34.51 24.95 -79.53
N HIS A 92 34.63 24.69 -78.22
CA HIS A 92 35.88 24.30 -77.56
C HIS A 92 36.55 23.10 -78.24
N TYR A 93 37.89 23.09 -78.28
CA TYR A 93 38.67 22.08 -79.02
C TYR A 93 38.42 20.63 -78.55
N ASP A 94 38.07 20.43 -77.28
CA ASP A 94 37.76 19.12 -76.67
C ASP A 94 36.30 18.97 -76.21
N LYS A 95 35.37 19.61 -76.92
CA LYS A 95 33.93 19.63 -76.57
C LYS A 95 33.30 18.25 -76.39
N ASP A 96 33.77 17.24 -77.13
CA ASP A 96 33.23 15.87 -77.05
C ASP A 96 33.62 15.18 -75.73
N ALA A 97 34.82 15.43 -75.21
CA ALA A 97 35.21 14.92 -73.89
C ALA A 97 34.48 15.64 -72.76
N VAL A 98 34.30 16.96 -72.89
CA VAL A 98 33.51 17.78 -71.95
C VAL A 98 32.07 17.27 -71.87
N ALA A 99 31.43 17.01 -73.02
CA ALA A 99 30.08 16.45 -73.09
C ALA A 99 29.99 15.09 -72.38
N ARG A 100 30.91 14.16 -72.68
CA ARG A 100 30.94 12.85 -72.02
C ARG A 100 31.13 12.95 -70.51
N LYS A 101 32.05 13.81 -70.03
CA LYS A 101 32.31 13.98 -68.60
C LYS A 101 31.12 14.62 -67.90
N ARG A 102 30.49 15.63 -68.49
CA ARG A 102 29.23 16.25 -67.99
C ARG A 102 28.15 15.21 -67.81
N ASP A 103 27.89 14.40 -68.84
CA ASP A 103 26.81 13.40 -68.81
C ASP A 103 27.09 12.31 -67.77
N MET A 104 28.35 11.92 -67.59
CA MET A 104 28.76 10.99 -66.54
C MET A 104 28.51 11.53 -65.12
N ILE A 105 28.79 12.82 -64.89
CA ILE A 105 28.54 13.47 -63.59
C ILE A 105 27.03 13.58 -63.33
N LEU A 106 26.24 13.97 -64.33
CA LEU A 106 24.79 14.09 -64.21
C LEU A 106 24.11 12.75 -63.95
N ASP A 107 24.51 11.69 -64.67
CA ASP A 107 23.97 10.35 -64.47
C ASP A 107 24.30 9.80 -63.08
N ARG A 108 25.54 10.02 -62.59
CA ARG A 108 25.93 9.65 -61.22
C ARG A 108 25.12 10.42 -60.18
N TRP A 109 24.87 11.70 -60.40
CA TRP A 109 24.06 12.54 -59.52
C TRP A 109 22.60 12.06 -59.42
N GLU A 110 21.97 11.70 -60.55
CA GLU A 110 20.60 11.16 -60.54
C GLU A 110 20.52 9.79 -59.85
N ARG A 111 21.52 8.92 -60.05
CA ARG A 111 21.63 7.65 -59.34
C ARG A 111 21.75 7.85 -57.83
N LEU A 112 22.57 8.80 -57.39
CA LEU A 112 22.72 9.14 -55.97
C LEU A 112 21.41 9.65 -55.35
N LYS A 113 20.69 10.55 -56.04
CA LYS A 113 19.38 11.03 -55.57
C LYS A 113 18.36 9.90 -55.45
N SER A 114 18.31 9.01 -56.44
CA SER A 114 17.41 7.86 -56.42
C SER A 114 17.70 6.94 -55.24
N ALA A 115 18.97 6.65 -54.97
CA ALA A 115 19.40 5.83 -53.83
C ALA A 115 19.08 6.49 -52.47
N LEU A 116 19.18 7.82 -52.36
CA LEU A 116 18.80 8.56 -51.15
C LEU A 116 17.30 8.49 -50.87
N ILE A 117 16.45 8.59 -51.90
CA ILE A 117 15.00 8.46 -51.78
C ILE A 117 14.63 7.04 -51.34
N GLU A 118 15.25 6.03 -51.94
CA GLU A 118 15.01 4.63 -51.56
C GLU A 118 15.42 4.36 -50.10
N LYS A 119 16.58 4.86 -49.67
CA LYS A 119 17.02 4.73 -48.27
C LYS A 119 16.05 5.43 -47.31
N ARG A 120 15.49 6.58 -47.68
CA ARG A 120 14.45 7.28 -46.89
C ARG A 120 13.19 6.44 -46.72
N SER A 121 12.70 5.84 -47.80
CA SER A 121 11.52 4.95 -47.76
C SER A 121 11.76 3.79 -46.79
N LYS A 122 12.89 3.09 -46.94
CA LYS A 122 13.28 1.96 -46.07
C LYS A 122 13.44 2.36 -44.61
N LEU A 123 14.01 3.53 -44.33
CA LEU A 123 14.11 4.08 -42.98
C LEU A 123 12.73 4.37 -42.36
N GLY A 124 11.81 4.94 -43.13
CA GLY A 124 10.43 5.20 -42.69
C GLY A 124 9.63 3.92 -42.42
N GLU A 125 9.79 2.90 -43.26
CA GLU A 125 9.22 1.56 -43.04
C GLU A 125 9.77 0.93 -41.76
N SER A 126 11.09 0.98 -41.56
CA SER A 126 11.75 0.47 -40.36
C SER A 126 11.30 1.21 -39.09
N GLN A 127 11.18 2.55 -39.14
CA GLN A 127 10.65 3.35 -38.04
C GLN A 127 9.21 2.98 -37.69
N THR A 128 8.36 2.80 -38.70
CA THR A 128 6.95 2.41 -38.50
C THR A 128 6.86 1.04 -37.85
N LEU A 129 7.68 0.08 -38.30
CA LEU A 129 7.73 -1.26 -37.70
C LEU A 129 8.22 -1.19 -36.24
N GLN A 130 9.26 -0.41 -35.95
CA GLN A 130 9.74 -0.24 -34.58
C GLN A 130 8.70 0.39 -33.67
N GLN A 131 8.00 1.41 -34.14
CA GLN A 131 6.93 2.04 -33.37
C GLN A 131 5.82 1.02 -33.09
N PHE A 132 5.39 0.27 -34.10
CA PHE A 132 4.40 -0.79 -33.93
C PHE A 132 4.85 -1.85 -32.91
N SER A 133 6.11 -2.30 -32.98
CA SER A 133 6.63 -3.28 -32.02
C SER A 133 6.65 -2.73 -30.60
N ARG A 134 7.05 -1.46 -30.39
CA ARG A 134 7.02 -0.82 -29.07
C ARG A 134 5.59 -0.68 -28.54
N ASP A 135 4.66 -0.23 -29.39
CA ASP A 135 3.25 -0.11 -29.01
C ASP A 135 2.64 -1.48 -28.67
N ALA A 136 3.00 -2.53 -29.42
CA ALA A 136 2.58 -3.89 -29.15
C ALA A 136 3.13 -4.40 -27.80
N ASP A 137 4.43 -4.20 -27.54
CA ASP A 137 5.06 -4.56 -26.26
C ASP A 137 4.42 -3.80 -25.09
N GLU A 138 4.11 -2.51 -25.25
CA GLU A 138 3.41 -1.71 -24.25
C GLU A 138 2.00 -2.25 -23.96
N ILE A 139 1.24 -2.60 -25.00
CA ILE A 139 -0.09 -3.20 -24.86
C ILE A 139 -0.02 -4.57 -24.21
N GLU A 140 0.93 -5.43 -24.60
CA GLU A 140 1.12 -6.75 -24.00
C GLU A 140 1.42 -6.63 -22.51
N ASN A 141 2.33 -5.73 -22.12
CA ASN A 141 2.65 -5.45 -20.73
C ASN A 141 1.44 -4.91 -19.96
N TRP A 142 0.66 -3.99 -20.57
CA TRP A 142 -0.56 -3.47 -19.96
C TRP A 142 -1.61 -4.56 -19.74
N ILE A 143 -1.85 -5.43 -20.73
CA ILE A 143 -2.78 -6.55 -20.61
C ILE A 143 -2.31 -7.50 -19.50
N ALA A 144 -1.02 -7.84 -19.46
CA ALA A 144 -0.45 -8.69 -18.42
C ALA A 144 -0.66 -8.10 -17.03
N GLU A 145 -0.42 -6.79 -16.85
CA GLU A 145 -0.66 -6.09 -15.58
C GLU A 145 -2.13 -6.15 -15.17
N LYS A 146 -3.06 -5.86 -16.10
CA LYS A 146 -4.51 -5.91 -15.80
C LYS A 146 -4.98 -7.33 -15.49
N PHE A 147 -4.46 -8.33 -16.20
CA PHE A 147 -4.76 -9.73 -15.95
C PHE A 147 -4.27 -10.15 -14.56
N GLN A 148 -3.02 -9.88 -14.22
CA GLN A 148 -2.45 -10.18 -12.91
C GLN A 148 -3.25 -9.52 -11.78
N LYS A 149 -3.62 -8.25 -11.93
CA LYS A 149 -4.43 -7.54 -10.94
C LYS A 149 -5.82 -8.17 -10.76
N ARG A 150 -6.51 -8.52 -11.85
CA ARG A 150 -7.83 -9.18 -11.80
C ARG A 150 -7.73 -10.57 -11.19
N HIS A 151 -6.72 -11.35 -11.60
CA HIS A 151 -6.44 -12.67 -11.06
C HIS A 151 -6.19 -12.60 -9.55
N ALA A 152 -5.32 -11.70 -9.09
CA ALA A 152 -5.05 -11.47 -7.67
C ALA A 152 -6.34 -11.16 -6.89
N ASN A 153 -7.19 -10.26 -7.41
CA ASN A 153 -8.47 -9.92 -6.77
C ASN A 153 -9.40 -11.14 -6.62
N VAL A 154 -9.49 -11.98 -7.66
CA VAL A 154 -10.31 -13.20 -7.64
C VAL A 154 -9.77 -14.19 -6.61
N ILE A 155 -8.45 -14.42 -6.59
CA ILE A 155 -7.81 -15.32 -5.63
C ILE A 155 -8.00 -14.82 -4.20
N THR A 156 -7.78 -13.53 -3.93
CA THR A 156 -8.01 -12.95 -2.59
C THR A 156 -9.46 -13.12 -2.16
N ARG A 157 -10.43 -12.85 -3.04
CA ARG A 157 -11.86 -13.04 -2.71
C ARG A 157 -12.19 -14.51 -2.46
N TRP A 158 -11.63 -15.42 -3.25
CA TRP A 158 -11.80 -16.86 -3.05
C TRP A 158 -11.24 -17.32 -1.71
N GLN A 159 -10.02 -16.89 -1.35
CA GLN A 159 -9.40 -17.21 -0.07
C GLN A 159 -10.22 -16.68 1.11
N GLN A 160 -10.76 -15.46 1.01
CA GLN A 160 -11.67 -14.92 2.03
C GLN A 160 -12.94 -15.75 2.17
N LEU A 161 -13.56 -16.16 1.06
CA LEU A 161 -14.75 -17.02 1.09
C LEU A 161 -14.45 -18.39 1.72
N LEU A 162 -13.30 -18.97 1.39
CA LEU A 162 -12.84 -20.22 1.98
C LEU A 162 -12.65 -20.07 3.50
N ALA A 163 -11.99 -18.99 3.94
CA ALA A 163 -11.79 -18.69 5.36
C ALA A 163 -13.12 -18.46 6.10
N HIS A 164 -14.08 -17.74 5.50
CA HIS A 164 -15.42 -17.57 6.07
C HIS A 164 -16.18 -18.89 6.19
N SER A 165 -16.09 -19.74 5.16
CA SER A 165 -16.73 -21.06 5.17
C SER A 165 -16.15 -21.95 6.28
N GLU A 166 -14.82 -21.98 6.37
CA GLU A 166 -14.09 -22.72 7.38
C GLU A 166 -14.39 -22.21 8.81
N GLY A 167 -14.46 -20.89 8.99
CA GLY A 167 -14.88 -20.27 10.25
C GLY A 167 -16.31 -20.65 10.65
N ARG A 168 -17.26 -20.71 9.71
CA ARG A 168 -18.62 -21.21 9.98
C ARG A 168 -18.62 -22.67 10.39
N ARG A 169 -17.87 -23.51 9.68
CA ARG A 169 -17.73 -24.95 9.99
C ARG A 169 -17.22 -25.16 11.41
N GLN A 170 -16.19 -24.43 11.82
CA GLN A 170 -15.64 -24.51 13.18
C GLN A 170 -16.65 -24.08 14.25
N LYS A 171 -17.43 -23.02 14.00
CA LYS A 171 -18.50 -22.59 14.92
C LYS A 171 -19.58 -23.67 15.07
N LEU A 172 -19.99 -24.30 13.97
CA LEU A 172 -20.96 -25.38 14.00
C LEU A 172 -20.46 -26.60 14.79
N LEU A 173 -19.19 -26.96 14.62
CA LEU A 173 -18.57 -28.04 15.40
C LEU A 173 -18.55 -27.72 16.89
N LYS A 174 -18.16 -26.49 17.28
CA LYS A 174 -18.19 -26.07 18.69
C LYS A 174 -19.61 -26.10 19.26
N MET A 175 -20.61 -25.63 18.52
CA MET A 175 -22.00 -25.74 18.96
C MET A 175 -22.43 -27.20 19.09
N GLN A 176 -22.05 -28.07 18.15
CA GLN A 176 -22.36 -29.49 18.22
C GLN A 176 -21.79 -30.14 19.48
N ASP A 177 -20.55 -29.81 19.86
CA ASP A 177 -19.96 -30.31 21.09
C ASP A 177 -20.64 -29.76 22.34
N GLN A 178 -21.08 -28.49 22.34
CA GLN A 178 -21.89 -27.92 23.41
C GLN A 178 -23.23 -28.66 23.55
N TYR A 179 -23.91 -28.97 22.45
CA TYR A 179 -25.15 -29.75 22.48
C TYR A 179 -24.94 -31.14 23.09
N LYS A 180 -23.84 -31.83 22.74
CA LYS A 180 -23.50 -33.13 23.34
C LYS A 180 -23.29 -33.02 24.85
N GLN A 181 -22.57 -31.99 25.32
CA GLN A 181 -22.37 -31.76 26.75
C GLN A 181 -23.71 -31.53 27.48
N ILE A 182 -24.63 -30.80 26.85
CA ILE A 182 -25.97 -30.58 27.40
C ILE A 182 -26.74 -31.91 27.46
N GLU A 183 -26.72 -32.72 26.41
CA GLU A 183 -27.37 -34.05 26.41
C GLU A 183 -26.81 -34.97 27.50
N GLU A 184 -25.49 -34.97 27.72
CA GLU A 184 -24.85 -35.72 28.79
C GLU A 184 -25.33 -35.27 30.18
N LEU A 185 -25.47 -33.96 30.40
CA LEU A 185 -26.01 -33.41 31.64
C LEU A 185 -27.48 -33.81 31.86
N TYR A 186 -28.31 -33.73 30.82
CA TYR A 186 -29.70 -34.19 30.89
C TYR A 186 -29.79 -35.68 31.22
N LEU A 187 -28.97 -36.51 30.59
CA LEU A 187 -28.93 -37.94 30.85
C LEU A 187 -28.46 -38.23 32.29
N ALA A 188 -27.45 -37.51 32.77
CA ALA A 188 -26.97 -37.64 34.16
C ALA A 188 -28.05 -37.22 35.17
N PHE A 189 -28.76 -36.13 34.89
CA PHE A 189 -29.89 -35.69 35.72
C PHE A 189 -31.00 -36.73 35.75
N ALA A 190 -31.43 -37.23 34.59
CA ALA A 190 -32.49 -38.23 34.49
C ALA A 190 -32.15 -39.51 35.28
N LYS A 191 -30.90 -39.98 35.22
CA LYS A 191 -30.42 -41.12 36.02
C LYS A 191 -30.52 -40.84 37.52
N LYS A 192 -30.02 -39.69 37.97
CA LYS A 192 -30.09 -39.31 39.41
C LYS A 192 -31.52 -39.15 39.89
N ALA A 193 -32.38 -38.51 39.10
CA ALA A 193 -33.80 -38.33 39.40
C ALA A 193 -34.52 -39.68 39.50
N SER A 194 -34.22 -40.62 38.59
CA SER A 194 -34.76 -41.99 38.66
C SER A 194 -34.32 -42.73 39.93
N THR A 195 -33.04 -42.62 40.32
CA THR A 195 -32.56 -43.22 41.57
C THR A 195 -33.22 -42.58 42.79
N PHE A 196 -33.37 -41.26 42.79
CA PHE A 196 -34.05 -40.53 43.85
C PHE A 196 -35.53 -40.93 43.96
N ASN A 197 -36.26 -40.99 42.85
CA ASN A 197 -37.67 -41.40 42.86
C ASN A 197 -37.85 -42.82 43.38
N SER A 198 -37.00 -43.76 42.96
CA SER A 198 -37.05 -45.13 43.49
C SER A 198 -36.75 -45.19 44.99
N TRP A 199 -35.78 -44.41 45.47
CA TRP A 199 -35.53 -44.29 46.90
C TRP A 199 -36.72 -43.67 47.64
N PHE A 200 -37.33 -42.63 47.07
CA PHE A 200 -38.47 -41.93 47.66
C PHE A 200 -39.70 -42.83 47.79
N GLU A 201 -40.04 -43.58 46.74
CA GLU A 201 -41.14 -44.55 46.75
C GLU A 201 -40.93 -45.63 47.82
N ASN A 202 -39.71 -46.18 47.93
CA ASN A 202 -39.39 -47.18 48.96
C ASN A 202 -39.45 -46.59 50.37
N ALA A 203 -38.96 -45.36 50.57
CA ALA A 203 -39.01 -44.70 51.87
C ALA A 203 -40.44 -44.36 52.29
N GLU A 204 -41.33 -44.02 51.34
CA GLU A 204 -42.74 -43.79 51.59
C GLU A 204 -43.46 -45.08 52.05
N GLU A 205 -43.15 -46.22 51.41
CA GLU A 205 -43.63 -47.54 51.83
C GLU A 205 -43.12 -47.88 53.25
N ASP A 206 -41.82 -47.74 53.50
CA ASP A 206 -41.19 -48.02 54.80
C ASP A 206 -41.75 -47.14 55.94
N LEU A 207 -42.11 -45.88 55.66
CA LEU A 207 -42.64 -44.92 56.66
C LEU A 207 -44.13 -45.09 56.95
N THR A 208 -44.89 -45.70 56.03
CA THR A 208 -46.33 -45.91 56.20
C THR A 208 -46.66 -47.27 56.82
N ASP A 209 -45.72 -48.22 56.79
CA ASP A 209 -45.89 -49.52 57.40
C ASP A 209 -45.92 -49.45 58.94
N PRO A 210 -46.93 -50.06 59.61
CA PRO A 210 -47.00 -50.06 61.07
C PRO A 210 -45.80 -50.78 61.70
N VAL A 211 -44.95 -50.04 62.40
CA VAL A 211 -43.76 -50.57 63.07
C VAL A 211 -44.17 -51.60 64.14
N ARG A 212 -43.82 -52.89 63.92
CA ARG A 212 -43.98 -53.96 64.92
C ARG A 212 -42.65 -54.21 65.62
N CYS A 213 -42.52 -53.72 66.85
CA CYS A 213 -41.37 -54.03 67.71
C CYS A 213 -41.68 -55.27 68.57
N ASN A 214 -40.80 -56.28 68.56
CA ASN A 214 -40.95 -57.52 69.31
C ASN A 214 -40.06 -57.57 70.57
N SER A 215 -39.18 -56.57 70.77
CA SER A 215 -38.31 -56.47 71.96
C SER A 215 -38.12 -55.04 72.46
N LEU A 216 -37.72 -54.91 73.73
CA LEU A 216 -37.33 -53.63 74.32
C LEU A 216 -36.01 -53.10 73.74
N GLU A 217 -35.11 -53.98 73.26
CA GLU A 217 -33.91 -53.56 72.53
C GLU A 217 -34.25 -52.92 71.17
N GLU A 218 -35.19 -53.47 70.41
CA GLU A 218 -35.63 -52.89 69.11
C GLU A 218 -36.21 -51.49 69.28
N ILE A 219 -37.03 -51.28 70.31
CA ILE A 219 -37.61 -49.96 70.63
C ILE A 219 -36.50 -48.95 71.00
N ARG A 220 -35.48 -49.38 71.75
CA ARG A 220 -34.35 -48.51 72.11
C ARG A 220 -33.52 -48.15 70.88
N ALA A 221 -33.17 -49.13 70.07
CA ALA A 221 -32.38 -48.92 68.84
C ALA A 221 -33.09 -47.98 67.86
N LEU A 222 -34.42 -48.12 67.67
CA LEU A 222 -35.20 -47.21 66.82
C LEU A 222 -35.23 -45.77 67.35
N ARG A 223 -35.34 -45.59 68.68
CA ARG A 223 -35.28 -44.24 69.29
C ARG A 223 -33.89 -43.62 69.15
N GLU A 224 -32.83 -44.41 69.25
CA GLU A 224 -31.45 -43.96 69.05
C GLU A 224 -31.22 -43.54 67.60
N ALA A 225 -31.65 -44.36 66.63
CA ALA A 225 -31.57 -44.03 65.20
C ALA A 225 -32.38 -42.78 64.83
N HIS A 226 -33.56 -42.57 65.43
CA HIS A 226 -34.34 -41.36 65.22
C HIS A 226 -33.67 -40.11 65.83
N ALA A 227 -33.01 -40.25 66.98
CA ALA A 227 -32.24 -39.16 67.57
C ALA A 227 -31.03 -38.80 66.68
N GLU A 228 -30.31 -39.79 66.17
CA GLU A 228 -29.22 -39.59 65.20
C GLU A 228 -29.72 -38.91 63.91
N PHE A 229 -30.91 -39.26 63.42
CA PHE A 229 -31.51 -38.62 62.24
C PHE A 229 -31.82 -37.14 62.50
N GLN A 230 -32.40 -36.81 63.66
CA GLN A 230 -32.68 -35.42 64.05
C GLN A 230 -31.38 -34.60 64.17
N ASP A 231 -30.34 -35.16 64.78
CA ASP A 231 -29.03 -34.50 64.88
C ASP A 231 -28.45 -34.24 63.48
N ARG A 232 -28.59 -35.20 62.57
CA ARG A 232 -28.12 -35.09 61.19
C ARG A 232 -28.92 -34.07 60.38
N GLU A 233 -30.22 -33.94 60.63
CA GLU A 233 -31.07 -32.90 60.03
C GLU A 233 -30.64 -31.50 60.46
N VAL A 234 -30.29 -31.30 61.74
CA VAL A 234 -29.76 -30.04 62.24
C VAL A 234 -28.43 -29.67 61.57
N GLU A 235 -27.52 -30.63 61.40
CA GLU A 235 -26.25 -30.40 60.70
C GLU A 235 -26.46 -30.08 59.21
N LEU A 236 -27.41 -30.75 58.55
CA LEU A 236 -27.78 -30.45 57.16
C LEU A 236 -28.38 -29.04 57.02
N GLN A 237 -29.23 -28.61 57.96
CA GLN A 237 -29.79 -27.26 57.95
C GLN A 237 -28.70 -26.19 58.15
N LYS A 238 -27.73 -26.42 59.03
CA LYS A 238 -26.57 -25.53 59.20
C LYS A 238 -25.74 -25.43 57.92
N GLU A 239 -25.50 -26.56 57.25
CA GLU A 239 -24.77 -26.57 55.98
C GLU A 239 -25.55 -25.85 54.88
N ASN A 240 -26.87 -26.04 54.79
CA ASN A 240 -27.70 -25.34 53.82
C ASN A 240 -27.66 -23.81 54.04
N ALA A 241 -27.83 -23.37 55.29
CA ALA A 241 -27.73 -21.95 55.64
C ALA A 241 -26.34 -21.37 55.29
N ARG A 242 -25.27 -22.14 55.49
CA ARG A 242 -23.91 -21.75 55.08
C ARG A 242 -23.80 -21.58 53.56
N GLN A 243 -24.39 -22.49 52.78
CA GLN A 243 -24.35 -22.39 51.31
C GLN A 243 -25.18 -21.21 50.80
N GLU A 244 -26.35 -20.94 51.39
CA GLU A 244 -27.20 -19.78 51.05
C GLU A 244 -26.47 -18.46 51.34
N GLU A 245 -25.80 -18.34 52.48
CA GLU A 245 -25.01 -17.17 52.82
C GLU A 245 -23.80 -17.01 51.87
N ASN A 246 -23.13 -18.11 51.53
CA ASN A 246 -22.04 -18.08 50.54
C ASN A 246 -22.54 -17.60 49.15
N ASP A 247 -23.71 -18.04 48.69
CA ASP A 247 -24.29 -17.56 47.42
C ASP A 247 -24.69 -16.08 47.50
N ARG A 248 -25.22 -15.62 48.64
CA ARG A 248 -25.52 -14.21 48.89
C ARG A 248 -24.25 -13.35 48.77
N LEU A 249 -23.17 -13.73 49.47
CA LEU A 249 -21.88 -13.02 49.40
C LEU A 249 -21.33 -12.96 47.97
N ARG A 250 -21.43 -14.07 47.21
CA ARG A 250 -21.04 -14.09 45.79
C ARG A 250 -21.82 -13.06 44.96
N ARG A 251 -23.15 -13.00 45.12
CA ARG A 251 -23.99 -12.05 44.39
C ARG A 251 -23.69 -10.61 44.76
N ASP A 252 -23.48 -10.32 46.04
CA ASP A 252 -23.26 -8.95 46.50
C ASP A 252 -21.90 -8.41 46.06
N PHE A 253 -20.85 -9.24 46.11
CA PHE A 253 -19.57 -8.91 45.47
C PHE A 253 -19.73 -8.67 43.96
N ALA A 254 -20.40 -9.59 43.25
CA ALA A 254 -20.57 -9.51 41.80
C ALA A 254 -21.31 -8.24 41.35
N LYS A 255 -22.35 -7.83 42.08
CA LYS A 255 -23.08 -6.58 41.81
C LYS A 255 -22.14 -5.37 41.88
N LEU A 256 -21.35 -5.26 42.95
CA LEU A 256 -20.41 -4.13 43.12
C LEU A 256 -19.29 -4.17 42.08
N ALA A 257 -18.71 -5.36 41.84
CA ALA A 257 -17.63 -5.57 40.89
C ALA A 257 -18.04 -5.21 39.45
N ASN A 258 -19.19 -5.70 38.98
CA ASN A 258 -19.66 -5.44 37.62
C ASN A 258 -20.01 -3.95 37.40
N VAL A 259 -20.65 -3.31 38.39
CA VAL A 259 -20.97 -1.87 38.32
C VAL A 259 -19.69 -1.03 38.27
N PHE A 260 -18.72 -1.35 39.13
CA PHE A 260 -17.46 -0.62 39.19
C PHE A 260 -16.61 -0.82 37.93
N HIS A 261 -16.58 -2.04 37.38
CA HIS A 261 -15.90 -2.33 36.12
C HIS A 261 -16.47 -1.53 34.94
N ASN A 262 -17.80 -1.47 34.82
CA ASN A 262 -18.46 -0.68 33.78
C ASN A 262 -18.12 0.81 33.93
N TRP A 263 -18.14 1.33 35.15
CA TRP A 263 -17.76 2.72 35.42
C TRP A 263 -16.29 3.00 35.08
N LEU A 264 -15.35 2.10 35.38
CA LEU A 264 -13.94 2.24 35.00
C LEU A 264 -13.77 2.32 33.49
N THR A 265 -14.43 1.42 32.76
CA THR A 265 -14.35 1.34 31.29
C THR A 265 -14.94 2.59 30.65
N GLN A 266 -16.11 3.03 31.11
CA GLN A 266 -16.76 4.24 30.62
C GLN A 266 -15.94 5.50 30.92
N THR A 267 -15.43 5.64 32.15
CA THR A 267 -14.62 6.81 32.54
C THR A 267 -13.35 6.89 31.73
N ARG A 268 -12.71 5.75 31.45
CA ARG A 268 -11.54 5.68 30.56
C ARG A 268 -11.86 6.16 29.15
N GLN A 269 -13.00 5.76 28.59
CA GLN A 269 -13.43 6.19 27.27
C GLN A 269 -13.71 7.70 27.24
N GLU A 270 -14.46 8.22 28.21
CA GLU A 270 -14.79 9.65 28.32
C GLU A 270 -13.53 10.54 28.43
N MET A 271 -12.48 10.07 29.11
CA MET A 271 -11.20 10.80 29.17
C MET A 271 -10.46 10.85 27.83
N MET A 272 -10.56 9.81 27.02
CA MET A 272 -9.90 9.74 25.71
C MET A 272 -10.64 10.54 24.64
N GLU A 273 -11.96 10.72 24.80
CA GLU A 273 -12.83 11.44 23.86
C GLU A 273 -12.98 12.95 24.20
N ALA A 274 -12.26 13.44 25.21
CA ALA A 274 -12.30 14.86 25.58
C ALA A 274 -11.86 15.75 24.39
N SER A 275 -12.73 16.68 23.99
CA SER A 275 -12.51 17.61 22.88
C SER A 275 -12.79 19.05 23.34
N GLY A 276 -12.18 20.03 22.67
CA GLY A 276 -12.23 21.45 23.07
C GLY A 276 -10.85 22.11 23.01
N SER A 277 -10.72 23.30 23.59
CA SER A 277 -9.40 23.95 23.77
C SER A 277 -8.53 23.16 24.77
N LEU A 278 -7.21 23.40 24.78
CA LEU A 278 -6.31 22.70 25.70
C LEU A 278 -6.67 22.99 27.17
N GLU A 279 -7.12 24.20 27.47
CA GLU A 279 -7.62 24.62 28.77
C GLU A 279 -8.91 23.90 29.17
N GLU A 280 -9.88 23.82 28.25
CA GLU A 280 -11.15 23.11 28.50
C GLU A 280 -10.93 21.61 28.71
N GLN A 281 -10.08 20.99 27.89
CA GLN A 281 -9.70 19.59 28.04
C GLN A 281 -9.01 19.33 29.39
N LEU A 282 -8.11 20.22 29.80
CA LEU A 282 -7.43 20.10 31.09
C LEU A 282 -8.40 20.22 32.27
N GLU A 283 -9.37 21.13 32.22
CA GLU A 283 -10.36 21.31 33.28
C GLU A 283 -11.28 20.09 33.42
N VAL A 284 -11.78 19.56 32.28
CA VAL A 284 -12.57 18.33 32.25
C VAL A 284 -11.78 17.16 32.84
N LEU A 285 -10.50 17.04 32.47
CA LEU A 285 -9.63 15.99 32.97
C LEU A 285 -9.29 16.15 34.46
N LYS A 286 -9.16 17.38 34.96
CA LYS A 286 -9.01 17.68 36.40
C LYS A 286 -10.23 17.25 37.19
N ARG A 287 -11.43 17.55 36.70
CA ARG A 287 -12.69 17.07 37.30
C ARG A 287 -12.76 15.54 37.30
N LYS A 288 -12.48 14.89 36.17
CA LYS A 288 -12.50 13.42 36.05
C LYS A 288 -11.48 12.73 36.96
N ALA A 289 -10.27 13.28 37.10
CA ALA A 289 -9.31 12.74 38.08
C ALA A 289 -9.79 12.91 39.52
N GLY A 290 -10.49 14.01 39.84
CA GLY A 290 -11.18 14.18 41.12
C GLY A 290 -12.22 13.09 41.37
N GLU A 291 -13.06 12.80 40.37
CA GLU A 291 -14.05 11.71 40.40
C GLU A 291 -13.38 10.34 40.60
N ILE A 292 -12.28 10.06 39.89
CA ILE A 292 -11.52 8.80 40.01
C ILE A 292 -11.00 8.60 41.43
N ARG A 293 -10.40 9.63 42.02
CA ARG A 293 -9.89 9.60 43.40
C ARG A 293 -11.00 9.48 44.43
N ALA A 294 -12.14 10.13 44.22
CA ALA A 294 -13.30 10.01 45.10
C ALA A 294 -13.89 8.58 45.09
N ASN A 295 -13.90 7.94 43.92
CA ASN A 295 -14.45 6.59 43.76
C ASN A 295 -13.58 5.48 44.38
N LYS A 296 -12.40 5.82 44.92
CA LYS A 296 -11.56 4.92 45.73
C LYS A 296 -12.33 4.32 46.92
N THR A 297 -13.35 5.02 47.42
CA THR A 297 -14.24 4.51 48.48
C THR A 297 -15.07 3.30 48.04
N GLN A 298 -15.51 3.25 46.77
CA GLN A 298 -16.20 2.08 46.23
C GLN A 298 -15.24 0.89 46.05
N LEU A 299 -14.00 1.15 45.61
CA LEU A 299 -12.97 0.12 45.52
C LEU A 299 -12.72 -0.53 46.90
N ARG A 300 -12.62 0.27 47.97
CA ARG A 300 -12.49 -0.27 49.34
C ARG A 300 -13.65 -1.18 49.74
N LYS A 301 -14.89 -0.82 49.38
CA LYS A 301 -16.06 -1.68 49.64
C LYS A 301 -15.97 -3.01 48.90
N ILE A 302 -15.45 -3.01 47.68
CA ILE A 302 -15.22 -4.24 46.89
C ILE A 302 -14.10 -5.07 47.54
N GLU A 303 -13.03 -4.44 48.01
CA GLU A 303 -11.94 -5.11 48.75
C GLU A 303 -12.44 -5.74 50.05
N GLU A 304 -13.28 -5.04 50.81
CA GLU A 304 -13.93 -5.57 52.03
C GLU A 304 -14.80 -6.79 51.72
N GLN A 305 -15.64 -6.72 50.68
CA GLN A 305 -16.46 -7.86 50.24
C GLN A 305 -15.60 -9.02 49.73
N GLY A 306 -14.51 -8.73 49.01
CA GLY A 306 -13.53 -9.72 48.58
C GLY A 306 -12.86 -10.43 49.75
N ALA A 307 -12.47 -9.69 50.80
CA ALA A 307 -11.91 -10.27 52.02
C ALA A 307 -12.94 -11.14 52.77
N MET A 308 -14.22 -10.78 52.75
CA MET A 308 -15.29 -11.62 53.30
C MET A 308 -15.43 -12.94 52.54
N LEU A 309 -15.32 -12.93 51.21
CA LEU A 309 -15.32 -14.15 50.40
C LEU A 309 -14.13 -15.06 50.73
N GLU A 310 -12.92 -14.49 50.80
CA GLU A 310 -11.70 -15.24 51.15
C GLU A 310 -11.79 -15.85 52.55
N ARG A 311 -12.30 -15.10 53.53
CA ARG A 311 -12.48 -15.59 54.91
C ARG A 311 -13.45 -16.77 54.99
N ASN A 312 -14.46 -16.81 54.11
CA ASN A 312 -15.41 -17.92 53.99
C ASN A 312 -14.92 -19.03 53.03
N LEU A 313 -13.67 -18.96 52.57
CA LEU A 313 -13.07 -19.92 51.63
C LEU A 313 -13.83 -20.01 50.28
N ILE A 314 -14.45 -18.91 49.86
CA ILE A 314 -15.15 -18.80 48.58
C ILE A 314 -14.18 -18.26 47.54
N LEU A 315 -13.64 -19.16 46.71
CA LEU A 315 -12.61 -18.82 45.72
C LEU A 315 -13.15 -18.54 44.31
N ASP A 316 -14.35 -19.04 44.00
CA ASP A 316 -14.97 -18.90 42.69
C ASP A 316 -16.34 -18.21 42.80
N ASN A 317 -16.62 -17.33 41.84
CA ASN A 317 -17.83 -16.54 41.75
C ASN A 317 -18.46 -16.64 40.37
N ARG A 318 -19.50 -17.45 40.26
CA ARG A 318 -20.25 -17.67 39.01
C ARG A 318 -20.98 -16.45 38.44
N TYR A 319 -21.07 -15.34 39.18
CA TYR A 319 -21.83 -14.15 38.78
C TYR A 319 -20.96 -12.99 38.29
N THR A 320 -19.62 -13.12 38.34
CA THR A 320 -18.69 -12.11 37.84
C THR A 320 -17.36 -12.75 37.42
N GLU A 321 -16.77 -12.25 36.34
CA GLU A 321 -15.43 -12.64 35.90
C GLU A 321 -14.34 -11.74 36.51
N HIS A 322 -14.74 -10.72 37.27
CA HIS A 322 -13.83 -9.71 37.81
C HIS A 322 -13.36 -10.08 39.22
N SER A 323 -12.04 -10.04 39.44
CA SER A 323 -11.44 -10.24 40.76
C SER A 323 -11.15 -8.91 41.45
N THR A 324 -11.09 -8.93 42.78
CA THR A 324 -10.74 -7.77 43.61
C THR A 324 -9.41 -7.15 43.17
N VAL A 325 -8.38 -7.99 42.97
CA VAL A 325 -7.05 -7.57 42.53
C VAL A 325 -7.10 -6.96 41.12
N GLY A 326 -7.87 -7.58 40.21
CA GLY A 326 -8.01 -7.07 38.84
C GLY A 326 -8.66 -5.68 38.78
N LEU A 327 -9.70 -5.45 39.59
CA LEU A 327 -10.37 -4.14 39.67
C LEU A 327 -9.49 -3.07 40.31
N ALA A 328 -8.72 -3.43 41.35
CA ALA A 328 -7.76 -2.51 41.97
C ALA A 328 -6.66 -2.07 40.98
N GLN A 329 -6.12 -3.03 40.21
CA GLN A 329 -5.14 -2.73 39.15
C GLN A 329 -5.73 -1.86 38.04
N ALA A 330 -6.95 -2.14 37.60
CA ALA A 330 -7.62 -1.34 36.57
C ALA A 330 -7.89 0.10 37.04
N TRP A 331 -8.25 0.30 38.30
CA TRP A 331 -8.41 1.63 38.89
C TRP A 331 -7.08 2.39 38.97
N ASP A 332 -6.01 1.74 39.44
CA ASP A 332 -4.68 2.37 39.53
C ASP A 332 -4.14 2.77 38.14
N GLN A 333 -4.33 1.92 37.13
CA GLN A 333 -3.99 2.24 35.74
C GLN A 333 -4.77 3.46 35.22
N LEU A 334 -6.04 3.62 35.60
CA LEU A 334 -6.87 4.74 35.21
C LEU A 334 -6.44 6.05 35.90
N ASP A 335 -6.14 6.01 37.21
CA ASP A 335 -5.64 7.18 37.95
C ASP A 335 -4.27 7.64 37.41
N GLN A 336 -3.37 6.70 37.11
CA GLN A 336 -2.08 7.00 36.48
C GLN A 336 -2.24 7.56 35.05
N LEU A 337 -3.20 7.06 34.27
CA LEU A 337 -3.53 7.61 32.96
C LEU A 337 -3.99 9.06 33.10
N ALA A 338 -4.89 9.35 34.05
CA ALA A 338 -5.38 10.69 34.32
C ALA A 338 -4.23 11.65 34.68
N MET A 339 -3.32 11.25 35.57
CA MET A 339 -2.16 12.04 35.94
C MET A 339 -1.25 12.34 34.74
N ARG A 340 -0.94 11.33 33.92
CA ARG A 340 -0.09 11.51 32.73
C ARG A 340 -0.72 12.44 31.70
N MET A 341 -2.02 12.29 31.44
CA MET A 341 -2.74 13.15 30.51
C MET A 341 -2.80 14.60 31.02
N GLN A 342 -3.00 14.83 32.33
CA GLN A 342 -2.98 16.17 32.91
C GLN A 342 -1.62 16.82 32.75
N HIS A 343 -0.56 16.09 33.11
CA HIS A 343 0.80 16.59 32.99
C HIS A 343 1.15 16.93 31.53
N ASN A 344 0.73 16.09 30.58
CA ASN A 344 0.95 16.33 29.17
C ASN A 344 0.21 17.58 28.65
N LEU A 345 -1.05 17.77 29.02
CA LEU A 345 -1.82 18.97 28.67
C LEU A 345 -1.22 20.23 29.31
N GLU A 346 -0.79 20.16 30.57
CA GLU A 346 -0.11 21.28 31.26
C GLU A 346 1.20 21.67 30.56
N GLN A 347 2.00 20.69 30.15
CA GLN A 347 3.21 20.92 29.36
C GLN A 347 2.89 21.55 28.00
N GLN A 348 1.86 21.09 27.30
CA GLN A 348 1.43 21.67 26.02
C GLN A 348 1.00 23.14 26.18
N ILE A 349 0.22 23.45 27.21
CA ILE A 349 -0.21 24.83 27.52
C ILE A 349 1.00 25.70 27.86
N GLN A 350 1.95 25.20 28.66
CA GLN A 350 3.16 25.93 29.01
C GLN A 350 4.05 26.20 27.80
N ALA A 351 4.24 25.21 26.92
CA ALA A 351 4.98 25.35 25.67
C ALA A 351 4.30 26.35 24.72
N ARG A 352 2.97 26.35 24.63
CA ARG A 352 2.21 27.35 23.87
C ARG A 352 2.45 28.77 24.42
N ASN A 353 2.32 28.94 25.74
CA ASN A 353 2.44 30.24 26.39
C ASN A 353 3.86 30.84 26.28
N GLN A 354 4.90 29.99 26.19
CA GLN A 354 6.29 30.43 25.99
C GLN A 354 6.66 30.71 24.53
N SER A 355 5.98 30.06 23.57
CA SER A 355 6.28 30.17 22.14
C SER A 355 5.55 31.32 21.43
N GLY A 356 4.51 31.90 22.04
CA GLY A 356 3.77 33.05 21.49
C GLY A 356 2.92 32.73 20.25
N VAL A 357 2.69 31.45 19.96
CA VAL A 357 1.89 30.98 18.81
C VAL A 357 0.39 31.17 19.11
N THR A 358 -0.36 31.79 18.19
CA THR A 358 -1.81 32.03 18.35
C THR A 358 -2.62 30.74 18.29
N GLU A 359 -3.79 30.74 18.94
CA GLU A 359 -4.65 29.55 19.04
C GLU A 359 -5.16 29.06 17.67
N GLU A 360 -5.34 29.98 16.70
CA GLU A 360 -5.69 29.62 15.32
C GLU A 360 -4.58 28.84 14.61
N ALA A 361 -3.31 29.26 14.75
CA ALA A 361 -2.18 28.60 14.09
C ALA A 361 -1.97 27.16 14.63
N LEU A 362 -2.11 26.96 15.94
CA LEU A 362 -2.04 25.63 16.56
C LEU A 362 -3.22 24.72 16.19
N ARG A 363 -4.42 25.29 16.00
CA ARG A 363 -5.58 24.55 15.48
C ARG A 363 -5.36 24.13 14.03
N GLU A 364 -4.79 24.99 13.18
CA GLU A 364 -4.43 24.64 11.80
C GLU A 364 -3.39 23.51 11.76
N PHE A 365 -2.33 23.58 12.56
CA PHE A 365 -1.34 22.50 12.68
C PHE A 365 -1.96 21.20 13.22
N SER A 366 -2.87 21.27 14.20
CA SER A 366 -3.58 20.09 14.73
C SER A 366 -4.57 19.49 13.74
N MET A 367 -5.27 20.30 12.94
CA MET A 367 -6.15 19.82 11.86
C MET A 367 -5.34 19.16 10.75
N MET A 368 -4.19 19.73 10.38
CA MET A 368 -3.24 19.09 9.47
C MET A 368 -2.77 17.76 10.04
N PHE A 369 -2.35 17.71 11.30
CA PHE A 369 -1.90 16.47 11.95
C PHE A 369 -3.00 15.40 11.95
N LYS A 370 -4.22 15.73 12.38
CA LYS A 370 -5.37 14.81 12.35
C LYS A 370 -5.77 14.34 10.95
N HIS A 371 -5.55 15.16 9.91
CA HIS A 371 -5.81 14.76 8.53
C HIS A 371 -4.85 13.65 8.06
N PHE A 372 -3.60 13.72 8.51
CA PHE A 372 -2.56 12.75 8.17
C PHE A 372 -2.56 11.53 9.11
N ASP A 373 -3.00 11.68 10.37
CA ASP A 373 -3.08 10.61 11.37
C ASP A 373 -4.41 9.84 11.29
N LYS A 374 -4.61 9.07 10.22
CA LYS A 374 -5.80 8.20 10.04
C LYS A 374 -5.66 6.81 10.66
N VAL A 375 -4.44 6.42 11.01
CA VAL A 375 -4.09 5.14 11.64
C VAL A 375 -2.93 5.53 12.55
N GLY A 376 -3.10 5.45 13.87
CA GLY A 376 -2.16 5.95 14.89
C GLY A 376 -0.77 5.29 14.85
N ASP A 377 -0.05 5.46 13.75
CA ASP A 377 1.21 4.83 13.40
C ASP A 377 2.35 5.79 13.66
N VAL A 378 3.33 5.32 14.41
CA VAL A 378 4.55 6.03 14.85
C VAL A 378 5.40 6.55 13.67
N ILE A 379 5.17 6.04 12.45
CA ILE A 379 5.94 6.37 11.23
C ILE A 379 5.58 7.77 10.69
N LEU A 380 4.40 8.31 11.01
CA LEU A 380 3.94 9.61 10.51
C LEU A 380 4.69 10.81 11.12
N VAL A 381 5.26 10.66 12.32
CA VAL A 381 5.94 11.75 13.03
C VAL A 381 7.16 12.27 12.28
N THR A 382 7.89 11.41 11.57
CA THR A 382 9.12 11.81 10.84
C THR A 382 8.83 12.48 9.50
N CYS A 383 7.82 12.02 8.75
CA CYS A 383 7.43 12.66 7.49
C CYS A 383 6.71 13.99 7.71
N PHE A 384 5.86 14.07 8.74
CA PHE A 384 5.16 15.32 9.10
C PHE A 384 6.16 16.38 9.61
N ALA A 385 7.11 16.00 10.47
CA ALA A 385 8.17 16.91 10.93
C ALA A 385 9.01 17.45 9.76
N ARG A 386 9.31 16.60 8.76
CA ARG A 386 10.06 17.00 7.56
C ARG A 386 9.27 17.95 6.65
N CYS A 387 7.95 17.77 6.52
CA CYS A 387 7.09 18.70 5.77
C CYS A 387 6.88 20.03 6.50
N CYS A 388 6.70 20.03 7.82
CA CYS A 388 6.57 21.25 8.60
C CYS A 388 7.87 22.08 8.61
N LEU A 389 9.04 21.43 8.65
CA LEU A 389 10.33 22.11 8.53
C LEU A 389 10.56 22.75 7.14
N LEU A 390 9.97 22.20 6.08
CA LEU A 390 10.02 22.77 4.73
C LEU A 390 9.06 23.96 4.54
N LEU A 391 8.02 24.08 5.38
CA LEU A 391 7.04 25.17 5.33
C LEU A 391 7.46 26.41 6.15
N ILE A 392 8.45 26.27 7.04
CA ILE A 392 8.97 27.35 7.91
C ILE A 392 10.34 27.86 7.41
N GLY A 393 10.83 27.34 6.27
CA GLY A 393 12.10 27.73 5.63
C GLY A 393 11.95 28.79 4.56
#